data_AF-A0AAU2X9L0-F1
#
_entry.id   AF-A0AAU2X9L0-F1
#
_cell.length_a   1.000
_cell.length_b   1.000
_cell.length_c   1.000
_cell.angle_alpha   90.00
_cell.angle_beta   90.00
_cell.angle_gamma   90.00
#
_symmetry.space_group_name_H-M   'P 1'
#
loop_
_entity.id
_entity.type
_entity.pdbx_description
1 polymer ?
#
loop_
_entity_poly.entity_id
_entity_poly.type
_entity_poly.pdbx_seq_one_letter_code
_entity_poly.pdbx_strand_id
1 'polypeptide(L)'
;MSLDLSHGFFGEVQYSTMTVQDIFAANFLTRAGLVQMQLPDGDLSMWFDRPVVALVKDAAPTTPRVEVTLRLFARLTGRDDEARVFITARGAIKDRKLTVDTTPRACPSVDFAESGPGDFTQTLTTNGAYDPFVLPAVKKTLQKEPFALGPLSDAGGKRFYRNYFDIPNRPEGMLVMFIAAFGEPPAPPTVPDRMFSSEVMLLVPDDLVNPAITRGLAQAGLGSLPAPLNPDVMVNTLQVSLQNGHIRIAGSGTKTTDVLGIPVDTDFTFAAFVQPLVDADGNVGIHVISTQQDLVGAGTAFADFLSAGALTRLMERILPEAIGGLSLGAINGLDFFSDETPGSGESAPARADSLPVIFVNGMGIRFDVNVGMPPEIMPPYIRGHLASRQFHIKGCEFGDLIGAANLRKFVTSDAALTVGYDGCSKCQPGFHVPEFGSLAIDVVHPPGVEPDQPVTVTATYAGDLVRFGVSLAPEQEKDVSNGTADVGGIPTNFLAIDNVVPADWTVTVACGAWSAETTVRVATRVLATDGTVTGERTQLTATVGKPDLVQVAP
;
A
#
# COMPACT_ATOMS: atom_id res chain seq x y z
N MET A 1 28.85 11.38 18.92
CA MET A 1 28.88 10.00 19.45
C MET A 1 29.00 9.08 18.26
N SER A 2 30.00 8.20 18.25
CA SER A 2 30.13 7.14 17.24
C SER A 2 28.99 6.14 17.47
N LEU A 3 28.04 6.03 16.55
CA LEU A 3 27.05 4.95 16.55
C LEU A 3 27.84 3.65 16.39
N ASP A 4 27.96 2.81 17.41
CA ASP A 4 28.29 1.40 17.17
C ASP A 4 27.20 0.85 16.23
N LEU A 5 27.57 0.56 14.97
CA LEU A 5 26.59 0.34 13.90
C LEU A 5 25.88 -1.00 14.05
N SER A 6 26.53 -1.98 14.68
CA SER A 6 26.02 -3.34 14.78
C SER A 6 25.90 -3.86 16.21
N HIS A 7 26.44 -3.17 17.23
CA HIS A 7 26.32 -3.59 18.64
C HIS A 7 26.86 -5.01 18.90
N GLY A 8 27.92 -5.39 18.18
CA GLY A 8 28.49 -6.74 18.23
C GLY A 8 27.69 -7.80 17.47
N PHE A 9 26.68 -7.41 16.70
CA PHE A 9 26.01 -8.28 15.73
C PHE A 9 26.78 -8.31 14.41
N PHE A 10 26.54 -9.37 13.63
CA PHE A 10 27.10 -9.54 12.30
C PHE A 10 26.53 -8.51 11.31
N GLY A 11 25.24 -8.19 11.44
CA GLY A 11 24.60 -7.14 10.65
C GLY A 11 23.31 -6.66 11.29
N GLU A 12 22.89 -5.44 10.92
CA GLU A 12 21.63 -4.84 11.34
C GLU A 12 20.86 -4.40 10.10
N VAL A 13 19.61 -4.83 9.96
CA VAL A 13 18.72 -4.42 8.86
C VAL A 13 17.60 -3.57 9.41
N GLN A 14 17.40 -2.40 8.82
CA GLN A 14 16.42 -1.41 9.25
C GLN A 14 15.29 -1.31 8.23
N TYR A 15 14.05 -1.47 8.69
CA TYR A 15 12.84 -1.33 7.88
C TYR A 15 11.97 -0.20 8.43
N SER A 16 11.59 0.74 7.56
CA SER A 16 10.60 1.75 7.91
C SER A 16 9.22 1.11 8.14
N THR A 17 8.38 1.72 8.98
CA THR A 17 6.99 1.24 9.16
C THR A 17 6.21 1.19 7.85
N MET A 18 6.44 2.13 6.92
CA MET A 18 5.76 2.11 5.61
C MET A 18 6.17 0.90 4.78
N THR A 19 7.47 0.59 4.74
CA THR A 19 7.99 -0.59 4.03
C THR A 19 7.39 -1.88 4.59
N VAL A 20 7.36 -2.01 5.92
CA VAL A 20 6.72 -3.14 6.61
C VAL A 20 5.25 -3.26 6.25
N GLN A 21 4.52 -2.15 6.22
CA GLN A 21 3.11 -2.11 5.86
C GLN A 21 2.87 -2.56 4.42
N ASP A 22 3.69 -2.11 3.47
CA ASP A 22 3.51 -2.43 2.05
C ASP A 22 3.76 -3.90 1.75
N ILE A 23 4.82 -4.47 2.35
CA ILE A 23 5.11 -5.91 2.25
C ILE A 23 3.99 -6.73 2.86
N PHE A 24 3.54 -6.38 4.07
CA PHE A 24 2.44 -7.07 4.73
C PHE A 24 1.16 -7.00 3.89
N ALA A 25 0.80 -5.81 3.40
CA ALA A 25 -0.43 -5.59 2.67
C ALA A 25 -0.49 -6.39 1.38
N ALA A 26 0.58 -6.39 0.58
CA ALA A 26 0.62 -7.18 -0.64
C ALA A 26 0.56 -8.70 -0.35
N ASN A 27 1.31 -9.15 0.67
CA ASN A 27 1.33 -10.55 1.08
C ASN A 27 -0.05 -11.02 1.56
N PHE A 28 -0.69 -10.21 2.41
CA PHE A 28 -2.01 -10.47 2.96
C PHE A 28 -3.08 -10.47 1.87
N LEU A 29 -3.15 -9.44 1.03
CA LEU A 29 -4.18 -9.34 -0.01
C LEU A 29 -4.05 -10.43 -1.08
N THR A 30 -2.83 -10.86 -1.41
CA THR A 30 -2.60 -11.96 -2.36
C THR A 30 -3.15 -13.28 -1.84
N ARG A 31 -3.07 -13.53 -0.53
CA ARG A 31 -3.44 -14.81 0.10
C ARG A 31 -4.85 -14.81 0.69
N ALA A 32 -5.31 -13.65 1.12
CA ALA A 32 -6.51 -13.47 1.96
C ALA A 32 -7.32 -12.21 1.60
N GLY A 33 -7.10 -11.59 0.43
CA GLY A 33 -7.89 -10.44 -0.04
C GLY A 33 -9.38 -10.78 -0.24
N LEU A 34 -9.67 -12.02 -0.64
CA LEU A 34 -11.01 -12.61 -0.63
C LEU A 34 -10.97 -13.91 0.17
N VAL A 35 -11.79 -13.99 1.22
CA VAL A 35 -11.95 -15.19 2.03
C VAL A 35 -13.39 -15.67 1.91
N GLN A 36 -13.55 -16.95 1.57
CA GLN A 36 -14.84 -17.62 1.56
C GLN A 36 -14.80 -18.77 2.57
N MET A 37 -15.80 -18.81 3.45
CA MET A 37 -15.91 -19.80 4.50
C MET A 37 -17.31 -20.38 4.55
N GLN A 38 -17.39 -21.71 4.51
CA GLN A 38 -18.64 -22.42 4.71
C GLN A 38 -19.01 -22.44 6.20
N LEU A 39 -20.25 -22.03 6.50
CA LEU A 39 -20.88 -22.08 7.81
C LEU A 39 -22.06 -23.08 7.78
N PRO A 40 -22.58 -23.51 8.94
CA PRO A 40 -23.71 -24.44 8.98
C PRO A 40 -24.96 -23.94 8.23
N ASP A 41 -25.22 -22.63 8.27
CA ASP A 41 -26.46 -22.01 7.74
C ASP A 41 -26.22 -21.18 6.46
N GLY A 42 -25.06 -21.32 5.81
CA GLY A 42 -24.72 -20.58 4.59
C GLY A 42 -23.21 -20.34 4.45
N ASP A 43 -22.81 -19.55 3.45
CA ASP A 43 -21.40 -19.17 3.27
C ASP A 43 -21.16 -17.72 3.71
N LEU A 44 -20.02 -17.48 4.34
CA LEU A 44 -19.49 -16.15 4.63
C LEU A 44 -18.44 -15.80 3.57
N SER A 45 -18.64 -14.68 2.88
CA SER A 45 -17.63 -14.07 2.01
C SER A 45 -17.14 -12.77 2.64
N MET A 46 -15.82 -12.61 2.71
CA MET A 46 -15.14 -11.42 3.22
C MET A 46 -14.20 -10.85 2.17
N TRP A 47 -14.31 -9.56 1.90
CA TRP A 47 -13.43 -8.80 1.00
C TRP A 47 -12.65 -7.80 1.83
N PHE A 48 -11.33 -7.92 1.83
CA PHE A 48 -10.47 -7.06 2.63
C PHE A 48 -9.95 -5.89 1.80
N ASP A 49 -10.01 -4.69 2.40
CA ASP A 49 -9.29 -3.53 1.90
C ASP A 49 -7.80 -3.64 2.26
N ARG A 50 -6.99 -2.69 1.76
CA ARG A 50 -5.58 -2.59 2.12
C ARG A 50 -5.40 -2.50 3.64
N PRO A 51 -4.71 -3.46 4.28
CA PRO A 51 -4.49 -3.44 5.71
C PRO A 51 -3.46 -2.37 6.10
N VAL A 52 -3.55 -1.92 7.35
CA VAL A 52 -2.61 -0.96 7.94
C VAL A 52 -1.81 -1.67 9.02
N VAL A 53 -0.50 -1.45 9.07
CA VAL A 53 0.40 -2.06 10.07
C VAL A 53 1.02 -0.96 10.91
N ALA A 54 0.96 -1.14 12.23
CA ALA A 54 1.66 -0.32 13.19
C ALA A 54 2.64 -1.17 14.00
N LEU A 55 3.85 -0.66 14.20
CA LEU A 55 4.79 -1.23 15.14
C LEU A 55 4.33 -0.91 16.57
N VAL A 56 4.34 -1.90 17.45
CA VAL A 56 3.92 -1.70 18.84
C VAL A 56 5.09 -1.15 19.65
N LYS A 57 4.89 0.02 20.27
CA LYS A 57 5.80 0.61 21.26
C LYS A 57 5.58 -0.07 22.60
N ASP A 58 6.38 -1.09 22.88
CA ASP A 58 6.42 -1.73 24.20
C ASP A 58 7.82 -1.56 24.78
N ALA A 59 7.90 -1.20 26.05
CA ALA A 59 9.13 -0.79 26.73
C ALA A 59 10.08 -1.98 26.99
N ALA A 60 9.57 -3.21 26.98
CA ALA A 60 10.37 -4.42 27.20
C ALA A 60 9.67 -5.71 26.73
N PRO A 61 9.14 -5.82 25.49
CA PRO A 61 8.60 -7.08 25.06
C PRO A 61 9.76 -8.07 24.91
N THR A 62 9.69 -9.21 25.60
CA THR A 62 10.54 -10.37 25.28
C THR A 62 10.29 -10.85 23.85
N THR A 63 9.13 -10.50 23.27
CA THR A 63 8.72 -10.85 21.90
C THR A 63 8.20 -9.61 21.16
N PRO A 64 8.92 -9.07 20.16
CA PRO A 64 8.47 -7.93 19.36
C PRO A 64 7.11 -8.21 18.69
N ARG A 65 6.25 -7.20 18.58
CA ARG A 65 4.87 -7.34 18.06
C ARG A 65 4.52 -6.27 17.05
N VAL A 66 3.55 -6.57 16.20
CA VAL A 66 2.86 -5.59 15.34
C VAL A 66 1.37 -5.60 15.64
N GLU A 67 0.74 -4.46 15.40
CA GLU A 67 -0.71 -4.32 15.38
C GLU A 67 -1.16 -4.10 13.94
N VAL A 68 -2.09 -4.93 13.48
CA VAL A 68 -2.64 -4.89 12.13
C VAL A 68 -4.09 -4.45 12.22
N THR A 69 -4.45 -3.43 11.46
CA THR A 69 -5.85 -3.05 11.26
C THR A 69 -6.34 -3.57 9.92
N LEU A 70 -7.35 -4.43 9.97
CA LEU A 70 -8.04 -5.01 8.84
C LEU A 70 -9.39 -4.33 8.69
N ARG A 71 -9.70 -3.90 7.47
CA ARG A 71 -11.02 -3.39 7.09
C ARG A 71 -11.59 -4.34 6.05
N LEU A 72 -12.84 -4.71 6.21
CA LEU A 72 -13.47 -5.66 5.30
C LEU A 72 -14.96 -5.39 5.12
N PHE A 73 -15.48 -5.88 4.00
CA PHE A 73 -16.89 -6.10 3.75
C PHE A 73 -17.20 -7.57 3.97
N ALA A 74 -18.30 -7.88 4.66
CA ALA A 74 -18.77 -9.24 4.90
C ALA A 74 -20.20 -9.42 4.37
N ARG A 75 -20.44 -10.57 3.72
CA ARG A 75 -21.76 -11.01 3.28
C ARG A 75 -22.01 -12.46 3.66
N LEU A 76 -23.24 -12.77 4.03
CA LEU A 76 -23.70 -14.12 4.26
C LEU A 76 -24.66 -14.52 3.14
N THR A 77 -24.53 -15.75 2.64
CA THR A 77 -25.46 -16.29 1.65
C THR A 77 -26.90 -16.24 2.19
N GLY A 78 -27.84 -15.83 1.34
CA GLY A 78 -29.27 -15.72 1.70
C GLY A 78 -29.66 -14.44 2.44
N ARG A 79 -28.72 -13.52 2.67
CA ARG A 79 -29.01 -12.17 3.18
C ARG A 79 -28.93 -11.12 2.08
N ASP A 80 -29.72 -10.08 2.23
CA ASP A 80 -29.81 -8.91 1.36
C ASP A 80 -29.02 -7.69 1.89
N ASP A 81 -28.37 -7.85 3.05
CA ASP A 81 -27.54 -6.85 3.70
C ASP A 81 -26.04 -7.22 3.67
N GLU A 82 -25.20 -6.31 4.15
CA GLU A 82 -23.77 -6.53 4.33
C GLU A 82 -23.28 -5.83 5.60
N ALA A 83 -22.10 -6.22 6.10
CA ALA A 83 -21.42 -5.55 7.19
C ALA A 83 -20.08 -4.97 6.73
N ARG A 84 -19.79 -3.74 7.15
CA ARG A 84 -18.42 -3.21 7.17
C ARG A 84 -17.84 -3.45 8.54
N VAL A 85 -16.70 -4.12 8.62
CA VAL A 85 -16.11 -4.56 9.88
C VAL A 85 -14.66 -4.13 9.96
N PHE A 86 -14.27 -3.54 11.08
CA PHE A 86 -12.89 -3.15 11.36
C PHE A 86 -12.38 -4.02 12.50
N ILE A 87 -11.26 -4.70 12.26
CA ILE A 87 -10.63 -5.60 13.23
C ILE A 87 -9.19 -5.19 13.42
N THR A 88 -8.81 -5.05 14.68
CA THR A 88 -7.42 -4.87 15.08
C THR A 88 -6.89 -6.20 15.60
N ALA A 89 -5.77 -6.66 15.06
CA ALA A 89 -5.13 -7.93 15.42
C ALA A 89 -3.67 -7.69 15.83
N ARG A 90 -3.23 -8.27 16.95
CA ARG A 90 -1.84 -8.19 17.40
C ARG A 90 -1.12 -9.53 17.20
N GLY A 91 -0.03 -9.52 16.45
CA GLY A 91 0.79 -10.70 16.17
C GLY A 91 2.22 -10.53 16.68
N ALA A 92 2.90 -11.65 16.91
CA ALA A 92 4.31 -11.67 17.27
C ALA A 92 5.18 -11.63 16.01
N ILE A 93 6.29 -10.90 16.04
CA ILE A 93 7.27 -10.91 14.95
C ILE A 93 8.20 -12.10 15.16
N LYS A 94 8.25 -12.98 14.17
CA LYS A 94 9.06 -14.21 14.17
C LYS A 94 9.80 -14.39 12.85
N ASP A 95 10.81 -15.24 12.87
CA ASP A 95 11.55 -15.65 11.69
C ASP A 95 10.73 -16.69 10.90
N ARG A 96 10.32 -16.34 9.67
CA ARG A 96 9.69 -17.29 8.75
C ARG A 96 10.77 -17.87 7.87
N LYS A 97 10.98 -19.17 7.98
CA LYS A 97 11.93 -19.92 7.14
C LYS A 97 11.23 -20.57 5.97
N LEU A 98 11.80 -20.41 4.78
CA LEU A 98 11.33 -21.00 3.53
C LEU A 98 12.53 -21.68 2.85
N THR A 99 12.27 -22.74 2.09
CA THR A 99 13.29 -23.32 1.21
C THR A 99 12.99 -22.85 -0.20
N VAL A 100 13.89 -22.06 -0.77
CA VAL A 100 13.81 -21.58 -2.15
C VAL A 100 14.81 -22.39 -2.94
N ASP A 101 14.30 -23.19 -3.89
CA ASP A 101 15.04 -24.25 -4.58
C ASP A 101 15.72 -25.22 -3.61
N THR A 102 17.00 -25.01 -3.33
CA THR A 102 17.80 -25.81 -2.39
C THR A 102 18.31 -25.03 -1.18
N THR A 103 18.06 -23.72 -1.14
CA THR A 103 18.69 -22.81 -0.17
C THR A 103 17.66 -22.39 0.89
N PRO A 104 17.95 -22.61 2.19
CA PRO A 104 17.08 -22.13 3.25
C PRO A 104 17.21 -20.60 3.37
N ARG A 105 16.10 -19.90 3.22
CA ARG A 105 16.00 -18.45 3.37
C ARG A 105 15.03 -18.09 4.49
N ALA A 106 15.17 -16.89 5.05
CA ALA A 106 14.33 -16.41 6.13
C ALA A 106 14.07 -14.90 6.05
N CYS A 107 12.89 -14.50 6.52
CA CYS A 107 12.45 -13.10 6.57
C CYS A 107 11.70 -12.82 7.88
N PRO A 108 11.66 -11.54 8.33
CA PRO A 108 10.74 -11.17 9.39
C PRO A 108 9.30 -11.40 8.94
N SER A 109 8.49 -11.96 9.82
CA SER A 109 7.08 -12.21 9.58
C SER A 109 6.26 -11.93 10.83
N VAL A 110 4.97 -11.61 10.65
CA VAL A 110 4.01 -11.61 11.74
C VAL A 110 3.31 -12.96 11.80
N ASP A 111 3.35 -13.56 12.98
CA ASP A 111 2.69 -14.82 13.32
C ASP A 111 1.58 -14.55 14.35
N PHE A 112 0.38 -15.04 14.03
CA PHE A 112 -0.81 -14.91 14.88
C PHE A 112 -1.19 -16.23 15.57
N ALA A 113 -0.48 -17.34 15.33
CA ALA A 113 -0.84 -18.67 15.82
C ALA A 113 -0.98 -18.72 17.36
N GLU A 114 -0.14 -17.99 18.08
CA GLU A 114 -0.13 -17.90 19.55
C GLU A 114 -0.93 -16.68 20.08
N SER A 115 -1.52 -15.87 19.22
CA SER A 115 -2.31 -14.69 19.63
C SER A 115 -3.57 -15.12 20.41
N GLY A 116 -3.76 -14.52 21.58
CA GLY A 116 -4.88 -14.80 22.47
C GLY A 116 -6.16 -14.09 22.02
N PRO A 117 -7.33 -14.39 22.64
CA PRO A 117 -8.58 -13.70 22.31
C PRO A 117 -8.50 -12.16 22.45
N GLY A 118 -7.79 -11.65 23.45
CA GLY A 118 -7.62 -10.20 23.66
C GLY A 118 -6.70 -9.51 22.65
N ASP A 119 -6.04 -10.27 21.76
CA ASP A 119 -5.24 -9.73 20.67
C ASP A 119 -6.06 -9.48 19.41
N PHE A 120 -7.33 -9.91 19.37
CA PHE A 120 -8.25 -9.65 18.27
C PHE A 120 -9.43 -8.84 18.79
N THR A 121 -9.51 -7.58 18.36
CA THR A 121 -10.55 -6.66 18.79
C THR A 121 -11.32 -6.19 17.57
N GLN A 122 -12.63 -6.42 17.57
CA GLN A 122 -13.51 -5.78 16.61
C GLN A 122 -13.79 -4.36 17.08
N THR A 123 -13.30 -3.38 16.33
CA THR A 123 -13.38 -1.95 16.72
C THR A 123 -14.60 -1.25 16.12
N LEU A 124 -15.14 -1.76 15.02
CA LEU A 124 -16.34 -1.25 14.36
C LEU A 124 -17.07 -2.37 13.63
N THR A 125 -18.41 -2.34 13.68
CA THR A 125 -19.30 -3.09 12.79
C THR A 125 -20.48 -2.21 12.43
N THR A 126 -20.87 -2.18 11.15
CA THR A 126 -22.11 -1.51 10.74
C THR A 126 -23.35 -2.38 10.98
N ASN A 127 -23.17 -3.67 11.24
CA ASN A 127 -24.26 -4.62 11.44
C ASN A 127 -23.82 -5.76 12.38
N GLY A 128 -24.22 -5.67 13.65
CA GLY A 128 -23.82 -6.61 14.70
C GLY A 128 -24.27 -8.06 14.49
N ALA A 129 -25.21 -8.32 13.57
CA ALA A 129 -25.62 -9.69 13.22
C ALA A 129 -24.48 -10.51 12.59
N TYR A 130 -23.43 -9.85 12.08
CA TYR A 130 -22.29 -10.49 11.44
C TYR A 130 -21.16 -10.85 12.42
N ASP A 131 -21.14 -10.24 13.62
CA ASP A 131 -20.05 -10.37 14.59
C ASP A 131 -19.74 -11.83 15.00
N PRO A 132 -20.74 -12.72 15.22
CA PRO A 132 -20.48 -14.11 15.58
C PRO A 132 -19.77 -14.92 14.49
N PHE A 133 -19.77 -14.45 13.24
CA PHE A 133 -19.21 -15.15 12.09
C PHE A 133 -17.89 -14.53 11.64
N VAL A 134 -17.83 -13.20 11.57
CA VAL A 134 -16.69 -12.46 11.00
C VAL A 134 -15.47 -12.54 11.90
N LEU A 135 -15.57 -12.23 13.19
CA LEU A 135 -14.41 -12.21 14.07
C LEU A 135 -13.72 -13.61 14.17
N PRO A 136 -14.46 -14.73 14.33
CA PRO A 136 -13.85 -16.06 14.28
C PRO A 136 -13.23 -16.40 12.92
N ALA A 137 -13.86 -15.99 11.81
CA ALA A 137 -13.35 -16.21 10.46
C ALA A 137 -12.04 -15.46 10.20
N VAL A 138 -11.96 -14.19 10.61
CA VAL A 138 -10.72 -13.39 10.52
C VAL A 138 -9.63 -13.99 11.39
N LYS A 139 -9.95 -14.37 12.63
CA LYS A 139 -8.99 -15.05 13.52
C LYS A 139 -8.46 -16.32 12.86
N LYS A 140 -9.32 -17.20 12.34
CA LYS A 140 -8.92 -18.43 11.65
C LYS A 140 -8.03 -18.15 10.43
N THR A 141 -8.36 -17.12 9.67
CA THR A 141 -7.58 -16.70 8.48
C THR A 141 -6.18 -16.25 8.88
N LEU A 142 -6.07 -15.37 9.88
CA LEU A 142 -4.78 -14.86 10.36
C LEU A 142 -3.92 -15.94 11.04
N GLN A 143 -4.55 -16.87 11.75
CA GLN A 143 -3.85 -17.94 12.48
C GLN A 143 -3.40 -19.12 11.60
N LYS A 144 -3.78 -19.14 10.32
CA LYS A 144 -3.43 -20.25 9.41
C LYS A 144 -1.94 -20.28 9.11
N GLU A 145 -1.32 -19.13 8.90
CA GLU A 145 0.08 -19.02 8.46
C GLU A 145 0.63 -17.60 8.71
N PRO A 146 1.95 -17.46 8.92
CA PRO A 146 2.58 -16.14 9.05
C PRO A 146 2.52 -15.32 7.76
N PHE A 147 2.61 -14.00 7.90
CA PHE A 147 2.68 -13.02 6.79
C PHE A 147 4.00 -12.27 6.82
N ALA A 148 4.64 -12.09 5.66
CA ALA A 148 5.94 -11.44 5.58
C ALA A 148 5.88 -9.95 5.97
N LEU A 149 6.92 -9.46 6.64
CA LEU A 149 7.14 -8.06 7.00
C LEU A 149 8.42 -7.49 6.35
N GLY A 150 9.18 -8.33 5.64
CA GLY A 150 10.46 -8.00 5.04
C GLY A 150 10.85 -8.97 3.94
N PRO A 151 11.94 -8.68 3.21
CA PRO A 151 12.50 -9.52 2.16
C PRO A 151 13.14 -10.79 2.71
N LEU A 152 13.30 -11.79 1.85
CA LEU A 152 14.00 -13.04 2.16
C LEU A 152 15.51 -12.84 2.06
N SER A 153 16.21 -13.43 3.02
CA SER A 153 17.68 -13.45 3.11
C SER A 153 18.15 -14.84 3.49
N ASP A 154 19.40 -15.20 3.20
CA ASP A 154 19.94 -16.52 3.57
C ASP A 154 19.76 -16.83 5.06
N ALA A 155 19.17 -17.98 5.39
CA ALA A 155 18.74 -18.31 6.75
C ALA A 155 19.89 -18.54 7.76
N GLY A 156 21.14 -18.24 7.38
CA GLY A 156 22.32 -18.34 8.24
C GLY A 156 22.23 -17.47 9.49
N GLY A 157 22.81 -17.96 10.59
CA GLY A 157 22.83 -17.26 11.87
C GLY A 157 21.48 -17.24 12.61
N LYS A 158 21.48 -16.61 13.79
CA LYS A 158 20.26 -16.39 14.59
C LYS A 158 19.81 -14.94 14.40
N ARG A 159 18.51 -14.73 14.12
CA ARG A 159 17.93 -13.40 13.95
C ARG A 159 17.19 -12.95 15.21
N PHE A 160 17.27 -11.65 15.49
CA PHE A 160 16.53 -11.00 16.56
C PHE A 160 15.81 -9.79 16.00
N TYR A 161 14.59 -9.55 16.44
CA TYR A 161 13.80 -8.41 15.98
C TYR A 161 13.52 -7.46 17.13
N ARG A 162 13.52 -6.16 16.84
CA ARG A 162 13.14 -5.11 17.77
C ARG A 162 12.40 -4.02 17.02
N ASN A 163 11.40 -3.43 17.67
CA ASN A 163 10.80 -2.19 17.21
C ASN A 163 11.51 -1.04 17.93
N TYR A 164 11.99 -0.06 17.18
CA TYR A 164 12.51 1.18 17.73
C TYR A 164 11.68 2.35 17.23
N PHE A 165 11.67 3.44 17.99
CA PHE A 165 10.90 4.64 17.66
C PHE A 165 11.84 5.84 17.75
N ASP A 166 11.69 6.80 16.84
CA ASP A 166 12.36 8.09 17.00
C ASP A 166 11.73 8.85 18.19
N ILE A 167 12.40 9.92 18.62
CA ILE A 167 12.06 10.88 19.71
C ILE A 167 10.57 10.88 20.12
N PRO A 168 10.25 11.03 21.42
CA PRO A 168 8.87 11.10 21.93
C PRO A 168 7.91 11.90 21.01
N ASN A 169 6.80 11.26 20.63
CA ASN A 169 5.68 11.81 19.83
C ASN A 169 5.80 11.74 18.30
N ARG A 170 6.74 10.99 17.71
CA ARG A 170 6.64 10.57 16.30
C ARG A 170 6.00 9.18 16.16
N PRO A 171 5.02 9.00 15.26
CA PRO A 171 4.40 7.69 15.01
C PRO A 171 5.29 6.77 14.16
N GLU A 172 6.37 7.29 13.59
CA GLU A 172 7.27 6.58 12.69
C GLU A 172 8.26 5.73 13.50
N GLY A 173 7.97 4.43 13.60
CA GLY A 173 8.89 3.44 14.12
C GLY A 173 9.69 2.75 13.02
N MET A 174 10.71 2.00 13.42
CA MET A 174 11.41 1.06 12.55
C MET A 174 11.43 -0.33 13.14
N LEU A 175 11.23 -1.32 12.28
CA LEU A 175 11.52 -2.71 12.58
C LEU A 175 13.01 -2.92 12.29
N VAL A 176 13.75 -3.39 13.28
CA VAL A 176 15.17 -3.67 13.15
C VAL A 176 15.41 -5.16 13.35
N MET A 177 16.10 -5.77 12.40
CA MET A 177 16.54 -7.15 12.43
C MET A 177 18.04 -7.20 12.68
N PHE A 178 18.45 -7.82 13.78
CA PHE A 178 19.84 -8.11 14.09
C PHE A 178 20.18 -9.52 13.66
N ILE A 179 21.30 -9.68 12.97
CA ILE A 179 21.83 -10.95 12.50
C ILE A 179 23.03 -11.31 13.37
N ALA A 180 22.96 -12.43 14.08
CA ALA A 180 24.07 -12.92 14.89
C ALA A 180 25.05 -13.75 14.05
N ALA A 181 26.35 -13.57 14.32
CA ALA A 181 27.38 -14.53 13.91
C ALA A 181 27.21 -15.86 14.67
N PHE A 182 27.90 -16.91 14.23
CA PHE A 182 27.93 -18.20 14.95
C PHE A 182 28.43 -18.01 16.39
N GLY A 183 27.61 -18.35 17.40
CA GLY A 183 27.94 -18.21 18.82
C GLY A 183 26.75 -17.76 19.68
N GLU A 184 27.01 -17.40 20.94
CA GLU A 184 26.03 -16.74 21.81
C GLU A 184 26.01 -15.23 21.49
N PRO A 185 24.92 -14.70 20.92
CA PRO A 185 24.88 -13.31 20.48
C PRO A 185 24.72 -12.34 21.65
N PRO A 186 25.19 -11.09 21.49
CA PRO A 186 24.85 -10.02 22.42
C PRO A 186 23.33 -9.79 22.46
N ALA A 187 22.83 -9.18 23.54
CA ALA A 187 21.44 -8.76 23.59
C ALA A 187 21.23 -7.53 22.70
N PRO A 188 20.15 -7.46 21.89
CA PRO A 188 19.82 -6.25 21.14
C PRO A 188 19.70 -5.04 22.07
N PRO A 189 20.15 -3.84 21.65
CA PRO A 189 20.06 -2.62 22.45
C PRO A 189 18.64 -2.37 22.97
N THR A 190 18.52 -2.05 24.25
CA THR A 190 17.22 -1.78 24.90
C THR A 190 16.81 -0.31 24.81
N VAL A 191 17.64 0.56 24.25
CA VAL A 191 17.36 2.00 24.13
C VAL A 191 16.23 2.18 23.11
N PRO A 192 15.01 2.57 23.53
CA PRO A 192 13.86 2.62 22.64
C PRO A 192 13.90 3.82 21.68
N ASP A 193 14.65 4.87 22.07
CA ASP A 193 14.82 6.11 21.32
C ASP A 193 16.24 6.16 20.72
N ARG A 194 16.37 5.86 19.43
CA ARG A 194 17.63 5.91 18.67
C ARG A 194 17.41 6.75 17.42
N MET A 195 18.38 7.61 17.08
CA MET A 195 18.38 8.28 15.79
C MET A 195 18.73 7.25 14.72
N PHE A 196 17.82 7.07 13.78
CA PHE A 196 18.00 6.20 12.62
C PHE A 196 18.01 7.02 11.35
N SER A 197 18.55 6.45 10.26
CA SER A 197 18.17 6.94 8.94
C SER A 197 16.68 6.67 8.75
N SER A 198 15.94 7.62 8.18
CA SER A 198 14.56 7.41 7.73
C SER A 198 14.46 6.41 6.56
N GLU A 199 15.59 5.87 6.12
CA GLU A 199 15.76 5.04 4.94
C GLU A 199 15.92 3.57 5.34
N VAL A 200 15.47 2.69 4.46
CA VAL A 200 15.62 1.25 4.59
C VAL A 200 17.08 0.88 4.24
N MET A 201 17.78 0.23 5.18
CA MET A 201 19.23 0.06 5.08
C MET A 201 19.75 -1.20 5.77
N LEU A 202 20.75 -1.83 5.16
CA LEU A 202 21.59 -2.85 5.77
C LEU A 202 22.87 -2.21 6.31
N LEU A 203 23.07 -2.28 7.61
CA LEU A 203 24.27 -1.83 8.28
C LEU A 203 25.24 -3.00 8.48
N VAL A 204 26.45 -2.82 7.96
CA VAL A 204 27.55 -3.78 7.99
C VAL A 204 28.68 -3.18 8.85
N PRO A 205 29.11 -3.84 9.94
CA PRO A 205 30.19 -3.35 10.78
C PRO A 205 31.56 -3.41 10.10
N ASP A 206 32.47 -2.56 10.57
CA ASP A 206 33.86 -2.52 10.13
C ASP A 206 34.61 -3.85 10.33
N ASP A 207 34.24 -4.65 11.34
CA ASP A 207 34.75 -6.01 11.54
C ASP A 207 34.49 -6.96 10.35
N LEU A 208 33.53 -6.65 9.48
CA LEU A 208 33.30 -7.37 8.22
C LEU A 208 33.84 -6.63 7.00
N VAL A 209 33.73 -5.30 7.00
CA VAL A 209 34.22 -4.45 5.89
C VAL A 209 35.75 -4.53 5.79
N ASN A 210 36.49 -4.41 6.89
CA ASN A 210 37.95 -4.39 6.90
C ASN A 210 38.57 -5.71 6.43
N PRO A 211 38.10 -6.90 6.85
CA PRO A 211 38.56 -8.16 6.27
C PRO A 211 38.20 -8.33 4.80
N ALA A 212 37.06 -7.83 4.34
CA ALA A 212 36.71 -7.85 2.91
C ALA A 212 37.66 -6.98 2.08
N ILE A 213 37.98 -5.77 2.56
CA ILE A 213 39.02 -4.90 1.99
C ILE A 213 40.37 -5.60 1.94
N THR A 214 40.78 -6.22 3.04
CA THR A 214 42.06 -6.93 3.13
C THR A 214 42.14 -8.08 2.13
N ARG A 215 41.05 -8.85 1.96
CA ARG A 215 40.96 -9.91 0.94
C ARG A 215 41.04 -9.34 -0.48
N GLY A 216 40.32 -8.25 -0.78
CA GLY A 216 40.36 -7.58 -2.08
C GLY A 216 41.78 -7.09 -2.43
N LEU A 217 42.47 -6.47 -1.46
CA LEU A 217 43.88 -6.08 -1.62
C LEU A 217 44.79 -7.28 -1.88
N ALA A 218 44.61 -8.38 -1.15
CA ALA A 218 45.37 -9.60 -1.36
C ALA A 218 45.15 -10.20 -2.76
N GLN A 219 43.91 -10.20 -3.26
CA GLN A 219 43.58 -10.67 -4.61
C GLN A 219 44.21 -9.79 -5.70
N ALA A 220 44.37 -8.49 -5.46
CA ALA A 220 45.10 -7.59 -6.34
C ALA A 220 46.63 -7.65 -6.17
N GLY A 221 47.16 -8.62 -5.42
CA GLY A 221 48.60 -8.79 -5.19
C GLY A 221 49.21 -7.84 -4.16
N LEU A 222 48.39 -7.07 -3.44
CA LEU A 222 48.81 -6.10 -2.41
C LEU A 222 48.71 -6.65 -0.98
N GLY A 223 48.51 -7.96 -0.82
CA GLY A 223 48.36 -8.62 0.49
C GLY A 223 49.67 -8.73 1.28
N SER A 224 50.81 -8.63 0.60
CA SER A 224 52.14 -8.60 1.19
C SER A 224 52.95 -7.49 0.55
N LEU A 225 53.41 -6.52 1.36
CA LEU A 225 54.19 -5.39 0.88
C LEU A 225 55.68 -5.58 1.20
N PRO A 226 56.62 -5.08 0.36
CA PRO A 226 56.36 -4.34 -0.88
C PRO A 226 55.83 -5.22 -2.02
N ALA A 227 54.96 -4.66 -2.86
CA ALA A 227 54.32 -5.38 -3.98
C ALA A 227 54.35 -4.55 -5.28
N PRO A 228 54.61 -5.16 -6.45
CA PRO A 228 54.52 -4.46 -7.73
C PRO A 228 53.05 -4.22 -8.08
N LEU A 229 52.68 -2.95 -8.26
CA LEU A 229 51.37 -2.56 -8.83
C LEU A 229 51.38 -2.75 -10.34
N ASN A 230 52.53 -2.47 -10.96
CA ASN A 230 52.86 -2.78 -12.35
C ASN A 230 54.41 -2.91 -12.47
N PRO A 231 54.97 -3.18 -13.66
CA PRO A 231 56.42 -3.37 -13.82
C PRO A 231 57.30 -2.20 -13.34
N ASP A 232 56.76 -0.99 -13.33
CA ASP A 232 57.51 0.24 -13.07
C ASP A 232 57.18 0.87 -11.70
N VAL A 233 56.21 0.32 -10.96
CA VAL A 233 55.68 0.89 -9.72
C VAL A 233 55.59 -0.17 -8.62
N MET A 234 56.35 0.04 -7.55
CA MET A 234 56.31 -0.76 -6.34
C MET A 234 55.54 -0.02 -5.25
N VAL A 235 54.56 -0.67 -4.62
CA VAL A 235 53.89 -0.17 -3.41
C VAL A 235 54.65 -0.70 -2.20
N ASN A 236 55.14 0.21 -1.36
CA ASN A 236 55.95 -0.11 -0.18
C ASN A 236 55.10 -0.18 1.09
N THR A 237 54.13 0.72 1.23
CA THR A 237 53.22 0.76 2.38
C THR A 237 51.79 1.05 1.92
N LEU A 238 50.82 0.52 2.65
CA LEU A 238 49.40 0.75 2.41
C LEU A 238 48.65 0.72 3.74
N GLN A 239 47.76 1.68 3.92
CA GLN A 239 46.88 1.84 5.06
C GLN A 239 45.48 2.14 4.55
N VAL A 240 44.49 1.39 5.01
CA VAL A 240 43.08 1.66 4.72
C VAL A 240 42.40 2.22 5.96
N SER A 241 41.56 3.23 5.76
CA SER A 241 40.72 3.81 6.80
C SER A 241 39.33 4.09 6.25
N LEU A 242 38.30 3.71 7.01
CA LEU A 242 36.93 4.12 6.75
C LEU A 242 36.76 5.57 7.21
N GLN A 243 36.34 6.45 6.30
CA GLN A 243 36.05 7.85 6.61
C GLN A 243 34.57 8.12 6.34
N ASN A 244 34.00 9.12 7.00
CA ASN A 244 32.60 9.49 6.75
C ASN A 244 32.45 9.87 5.26
N GLY A 245 31.68 9.05 4.54
CA GLY A 245 31.36 9.20 3.13
C GLY A 245 32.28 8.49 2.12
N HIS A 246 33.47 7.99 2.50
CA HIS A 246 34.36 7.27 1.57
C HIS A 246 35.38 6.39 2.31
N ILE A 247 35.97 5.44 1.60
CA ILE A 247 37.13 4.68 2.09
C ILE A 247 38.39 5.38 1.61
N ARG A 248 39.32 5.65 2.52
CA ARG A 248 40.63 6.24 2.18
C ARG A 248 41.70 5.16 2.22
N ILE A 249 42.38 4.96 1.08
CA ILE A 249 43.55 4.09 0.94
C ILE A 249 44.77 5.00 0.79
N ALA A 250 45.66 5.03 1.78
CA ALA A 250 46.87 5.84 1.75
C ALA A 250 48.11 4.96 1.78
N GLY A 251 49.18 5.37 1.10
CA GLY A 251 50.38 4.56 1.00
C GLY A 251 51.60 5.31 0.51
N SER A 252 52.69 4.57 0.38
CA SER A 252 53.92 5.02 -0.28
C SER A 252 54.37 3.99 -1.28
N GLY A 253 55.10 4.44 -2.29
CA GLY A 253 55.65 3.59 -3.32
C GLY A 253 56.90 4.19 -3.94
N THR A 254 57.55 3.38 -4.76
CA THR A 254 58.72 3.76 -5.54
C THR A 254 58.41 3.47 -6.99
N LYS A 255 58.62 4.46 -7.86
CA LYS A 255 58.53 4.30 -9.31
C LYS A 255 59.93 4.27 -9.90
N THR A 256 60.25 3.23 -10.65
CA THR A 256 61.51 3.15 -11.42
C THR A 256 61.24 3.68 -12.82
N THR A 257 61.89 4.78 -13.20
CA THR A 257 61.76 5.36 -14.56
C THR A 257 63.11 5.33 -15.25
N ASP A 258 63.14 4.86 -16.50
CA ASP A 258 64.35 4.94 -17.33
C ASP A 258 64.49 6.35 -17.90
N VAL A 259 65.54 7.06 -17.48
CA VAL A 259 65.93 8.36 -18.02
C VAL A 259 67.27 8.21 -18.71
N LEU A 260 67.28 8.24 -20.05
CA LEU A 260 68.48 8.15 -20.89
C LEU A 260 69.28 6.84 -20.69
N GLY A 261 68.61 5.71 -20.42
CA GLY A 261 69.24 4.42 -20.18
C GLY A 261 69.68 4.20 -18.72
N ILE A 262 69.26 5.08 -17.80
CA ILE A 262 69.58 5.02 -16.38
C ILE A 262 68.27 4.86 -15.60
N PRO A 263 68.10 3.76 -14.83
CA PRO A 263 66.96 3.61 -13.94
C PRO A 263 67.06 4.62 -12.79
N VAL A 264 66.04 5.45 -12.65
CA VAL A 264 65.90 6.42 -11.56
C VAL A 264 64.68 6.05 -10.72
N ASP A 265 64.93 5.76 -9.45
CA ASP A 265 63.89 5.49 -8.47
C ASP A 265 63.34 6.79 -7.89
N THR A 266 62.03 6.94 -7.92
CA THR A 266 61.30 8.10 -7.42
C THR A 266 60.30 7.65 -6.37
N ASP A 267 60.53 8.07 -5.12
CA ASP A 267 59.60 7.80 -4.03
C ASP A 267 58.42 8.77 -4.05
N PHE A 268 57.24 8.23 -3.80
CA PHE A 268 56.00 8.99 -3.74
C PHE A 268 55.11 8.51 -2.61
N THR A 269 54.25 9.40 -2.14
CA THR A 269 53.11 9.08 -1.29
C THR A 269 51.82 9.26 -2.08
N PHE A 270 50.80 8.49 -1.75
CA PHE A 270 49.50 8.61 -2.40
C PHE A 270 48.35 8.43 -1.41
N ALA A 271 47.20 8.97 -1.77
CA ALA A 271 45.92 8.71 -1.13
C ALA A 271 44.86 8.55 -2.21
N ALA A 272 44.12 7.45 -2.18
CA ALA A 272 42.94 7.23 -3.01
C ALA A 272 41.69 7.28 -2.14
N PHE A 273 40.68 7.99 -2.64
CA PHE A 273 39.36 8.11 -2.06
C PHE A 273 38.44 7.23 -2.89
N VAL A 274 37.89 6.18 -2.27
CA VAL A 274 37.13 5.17 -2.99
C VAL A 274 35.74 4.99 -2.40
N GLN A 275 34.79 4.71 -3.29
CA GLN A 275 33.39 4.50 -3.01
C GLN A 275 33.03 3.05 -3.35
N PRO A 276 32.48 2.27 -2.41
CA PRO A 276 31.92 0.98 -2.74
C PRO A 276 30.71 1.12 -3.66
N LEU A 277 30.50 0.15 -4.53
CA LEU A 277 29.31 -0.01 -5.37
C LEU A 277 28.77 -1.42 -5.16
N VAL A 278 27.47 -1.55 -4.92
CA VAL A 278 26.81 -2.85 -4.77
C VAL A 278 26.05 -3.16 -6.05
N ASP A 279 26.33 -4.30 -6.67
CA ASP A 279 25.57 -4.75 -7.84
C ASP A 279 24.26 -5.46 -7.44
N ALA A 280 23.47 -5.87 -8.44
CA ALA A 280 22.20 -6.54 -8.21
C ALA A 280 22.35 -7.91 -7.51
N ASP A 281 23.51 -8.55 -7.65
CA ASP A 281 23.80 -9.85 -7.04
C ASP A 281 24.38 -9.70 -5.62
N GLY A 282 24.49 -8.46 -5.10
CA GLY A 282 25.03 -8.19 -3.78
C GLY A 282 26.56 -8.21 -3.71
N ASN A 283 27.28 -8.19 -4.85
CA ASN A 283 28.73 -8.06 -4.84
C ASN A 283 29.14 -6.61 -4.67
N VAL A 284 30.24 -6.40 -3.94
CA VAL A 284 30.76 -5.06 -3.68
C VAL A 284 32.00 -4.78 -4.53
N GLY A 285 31.82 -3.94 -5.54
CA GLY A 285 32.91 -3.34 -6.32
C GLY A 285 33.46 -2.08 -5.66
N ILE A 286 34.65 -1.65 -6.06
CA ILE A 286 35.24 -0.38 -5.62
C ILE A 286 35.34 0.58 -6.81
N HIS A 287 34.86 1.79 -6.63
CA HIS A 287 35.01 2.88 -7.59
C HIS A 287 35.92 3.97 -7.01
N VAL A 288 36.95 4.36 -7.75
CA VAL A 288 37.87 5.42 -7.32
C VAL A 288 37.23 6.79 -7.60
N ILE A 289 36.96 7.57 -6.55
CA ILE A 289 36.42 8.93 -6.67
C ILE A 289 37.54 9.90 -7.07
N SER A 290 38.66 9.83 -6.37
CA SER A 290 39.80 10.70 -6.58
C SER A 290 41.10 10.09 -6.04
N THR A 291 42.22 10.56 -6.56
CA THR A 291 43.55 10.24 -6.07
C THR A 291 44.33 11.53 -5.81
N GLN A 292 45.14 11.50 -4.77
CA GLN A 292 46.12 12.50 -4.43
C GLN A 292 47.48 11.82 -4.39
N GLN A 293 48.52 12.53 -4.81
CA GLN A 293 49.87 12.01 -4.83
C GLN A 293 50.85 13.14 -4.59
N ASP A 294 51.93 12.84 -3.89
CA ASP A 294 53.00 13.79 -3.60
C ASP A 294 54.35 13.11 -3.73
N LEU A 295 55.29 13.79 -4.37
CA LEU A 295 56.64 13.28 -4.64
C LEU A 295 57.55 13.66 -3.48
N VAL A 296 58.30 12.69 -2.94
CA VAL A 296 59.15 12.94 -1.77
C VAL A 296 60.60 13.17 -2.22
N GLY A 297 61.12 14.39 -1.99
CA GLY A 297 62.55 14.73 -2.14
C GLY A 297 62.90 15.84 -3.14
N ALA A 298 64.13 16.37 -3.05
CA ALA A 298 64.58 17.48 -3.90
C ALA A 298 64.95 17.06 -5.35
N GLY A 299 65.32 15.79 -5.57
CA GLY A 299 65.66 15.25 -6.90
C GLY A 299 64.44 14.91 -7.77
N THR A 300 63.27 14.72 -7.16
CA THR A 300 62.04 14.28 -7.83
C THR A 300 61.28 15.45 -8.46
N ALA A 301 61.28 16.62 -7.82
CA ALA A 301 60.80 17.87 -8.43
C ALA A 301 61.58 18.25 -9.69
N PHE A 302 62.89 17.94 -9.72
CA PHE A 302 63.73 18.15 -10.90
C PHE A 302 63.41 17.15 -12.03
N ALA A 303 63.15 15.89 -11.71
CA ALA A 303 62.74 14.86 -12.68
C ALA A 303 61.32 15.10 -13.24
N ASP A 304 60.36 15.53 -12.41
CA ASP A 304 59.00 15.87 -12.88
C ASP A 304 58.97 17.19 -13.66
N PHE A 305 59.83 18.15 -13.31
CA PHE A 305 60.06 19.37 -14.10
C PHE A 305 60.66 19.06 -15.47
N LEU A 306 61.70 18.22 -15.54
CA LEU A 306 62.32 17.80 -16.81
C LEU A 306 61.40 16.94 -17.69
N SER A 307 60.50 16.17 -17.08
CA SER A 307 59.50 15.36 -17.78
C SER A 307 58.15 16.07 -18.00
N ALA A 308 58.07 17.37 -17.69
CA ALA A 308 56.86 18.19 -17.85
C ALA A 308 55.61 17.58 -17.20
N GLY A 309 55.71 17.06 -15.98
CA GLY A 309 54.59 16.47 -15.25
C GLY A 309 54.12 15.12 -15.80
N ALA A 310 54.94 14.43 -16.63
CA ALA A 310 54.58 13.11 -17.15
C ALA A 310 54.55 12.05 -16.04
N LEU A 311 55.33 12.21 -14.98
CA LEU A 311 55.34 11.28 -13.85
C LEU A 311 54.02 11.37 -13.08
N THR A 312 53.59 12.60 -12.78
CA THR A 312 52.32 12.92 -12.13
C THR A 312 51.13 12.40 -12.96
N ARG A 313 51.08 12.67 -14.26
CA ARG A 313 49.99 12.17 -15.15
C ARG A 313 49.95 10.66 -15.29
N LEU A 314 51.11 9.98 -15.24
CA LEU A 314 51.17 8.53 -15.28
C LEU A 314 50.60 7.93 -13.98
N MET A 315 50.89 8.52 -12.82
CA MET A 315 50.36 8.10 -11.53
C MET A 315 48.85 8.38 -11.39
N GLU A 316 48.38 9.50 -11.93
CA GLU A 316 46.94 9.81 -12.04
C GLU A 316 46.16 8.79 -12.87
N ARG A 317 46.83 8.02 -13.73
CA ARG A 317 46.19 6.94 -14.50
C ARG A 317 46.32 5.57 -13.83
N ILE A 318 47.54 5.23 -13.41
CA ILE A 318 47.87 3.89 -12.91
C ILE A 318 47.24 3.62 -11.54
N LEU A 319 47.25 4.59 -10.63
CA LEU A 319 46.71 4.39 -9.28
C LEU A 319 45.19 4.15 -9.32
N PRO A 320 44.37 4.96 -10.04
CA PRO A 320 42.95 4.66 -10.16
C PRO A 320 42.64 3.35 -10.87
N GLU A 321 43.43 2.95 -11.89
CA GLU A 321 43.19 1.70 -12.62
C GLU A 321 43.48 0.47 -11.74
N ALA A 322 44.60 0.49 -11.01
CA ALA A 322 44.95 -0.61 -10.12
C ALA A 322 44.02 -0.70 -8.89
N ILE A 323 43.62 0.46 -8.33
CA ILE A 323 42.71 0.51 -7.18
C ILE A 323 41.26 0.26 -7.61
N GLY A 324 40.85 0.73 -8.78
CA GLY A 324 39.52 0.51 -9.35
C GLY A 324 39.30 -0.94 -9.81
N GLY A 325 40.38 -1.69 -10.04
CA GLY A 325 40.34 -3.14 -10.23
C GLY A 325 40.11 -3.95 -8.94
N LEU A 326 40.10 -3.31 -7.76
CA LEU A 326 39.79 -3.98 -6.49
C LEU A 326 38.30 -4.31 -6.42
N SER A 327 37.99 -5.59 -6.30
CA SER A 327 36.67 -6.04 -5.83
C SER A 327 36.79 -6.38 -4.35
N LEU A 328 35.82 -5.95 -3.54
CA LEU A 328 35.66 -6.45 -2.17
C LEU A 328 34.99 -7.84 -2.15
N GLY A 329 34.54 -8.31 -3.31
CA GLY A 329 33.79 -9.54 -3.49
C GLY A 329 32.44 -9.50 -2.80
N ALA A 330 31.88 -10.67 -2.54
CA ALA A 330 30.72 -10.82 -1.67
C ALA A 330 31.15 -10.60 -0.20
N ILE A 331 30.50 -9.65 0.45
CA ILE A 331 30.49 -9.57 1.91
C ILE A 331 29.42 -10.55 2.37
N ASN A 332 29.77 -11.52 3.22
CA ASN A 332 28.80 -12.46 3.78
C ASN A 332 27.65 -11.64 4.44
N GLY A 333 26.39 -12.03 4.19
CA GLY A 333 25.21 -11.27 4.67
C GLY A 333 24.59 -10.30 3.65
N LEU A 334 25.22 -10.12 2.48
CA LEU A 334 24.63 -9.41 1.33
C LEU A 334 23.72 -10.28 0.46
N ASP A 335 23.58 -11.57 0.81
CA ASP A 335 22.63 -12.53 0.22
C ASP A 335 21.16 -12.08 0.35
N PHE A 336 20.95 -10.98 1.08
CA PHE A 336 19.74 -10.18 1.15
C PHE A 336 19.26 -9.61 -0.20
N PHE A 337 20.17 -9.35 -1.16
CA PHE A 337 19.87 -8.67 -2.43
C PHE A 337 19.63 -9.60 -3.63
N SER A 338 19.60 -10.91 -3.42
CA SER A 338 19.44 -11.88 -4.50
C SER A 338 18.12 -11.72 -5.26
N ASP A 339 18.18 -11.64 -6.60
CA ASP A 339 17.03 -11.62 -7.51
C ASP A 339 16.19 -12.93 -7.52
N GLU A 340 16.73 -14.03 -6.98
CA GLU A 340 16.01 -15.30 -6.78
C GLU A 340 15.04 -15.26 -5.59
N THR A 341 14.09 -14.32 -5.60
CA THR A 341 13.00 -14.33 -4.62
C THR A 341 11.82 -15.18 -5.09
N PRO A 342 11.21 -16.01 -4.21
CA PRO A 342 10.00 -16.74 -4.54
C PRO A 342 8.84 -15.80 -4.87
N GLY A 343 7.73 -16.36 -5.37
CA GLY A 343 6.57 -15.61 -5.82
C GLY A 343 6.10 -14.55 -4.82
N SER A 344 5.49 -13.47 -5.31
CA SER A 344 5.05 -12.29 -4.55
C SER A 344 4.16 -12.57 -3.32
N GLY A 345 3.59 -13.77 -3.21
CA GLY A 345 2.85 -14.25 -2.05
C GLY A 345 3.70 -14.76 -0.88
N GLU A 346 5.03 -14.80 -0.98
CA GLU A 346 5.91 -15.34 0.07
C GLU A 346 6.81 -14.30 0.73
N SER A 347 7.30 -13.33 -0.05
CA SER A 347 8.11 -12.21 0.43
C SER A 347 8.23 -11.13 -0.66
N ALA A 348 9.07 -10.13 -0.43
CA ALA A 348 9.40 -9.08 -1.39
C ALA A 348 10.90 -9.12 -1.76
N PRO A 349 11.29 -8.85 -3.01
CA PRO A 349 12.69 -8.67 -3.38
C PRO A 349 13.24 -7.38 -2.80
N ALA A 350 14.48 -7.45 -2.29
CA ALA A 350 15.27 -6.27 -1.96
C ALA A 350 16.31 -6.04 -3.04
N ARG A 351 16.47 -4.79 -3.47
CA ARG A 351 17.50 -4.37 -4.42
C ARG A 351 18.33 -3.28 -3.80
N ALA A 352 19.65 -3.42 -3.85
CA ALA A 352 20.53 -2.35 -3.42
C ALA A 352 20.17 -1.06 -4.17
N ASP A 353 19.92 0.00 -3.41
CA ASP A 353 19.62 1.33 -3.93
C ASP A 353 20.84 2.22 -3.66
N SER A 354 21.20 3.02 -4.65
CA SER A 354 22.18 4.10 -4.53
C SER A 354 23.61 3.69 -4.07
N LEU A 355 24.44 4.70 -3.77
CA LEU A 355 25.80 4.53 -3.26
C LEU A 355 25.75 4.19 -1.76
N PRO A 356 26.47 3.16 -1.28
CA PRO A 356 26.63 2.88 0.15
C PRO A 356 27.14 4.09 0.94
N VAL A 357 26.58 4.28 2.13
CA VAL A 357 27.03 5.30 3.07
C VAL A 357 28.17 4.74 3.91
N ILE A 358 29.36 5.35 3.84
CA ILE A 358 30.50 4.94 4.65
C ILE A 358 30.51 5.70 5.97
N PHE A 359 30.65 4.96 7.05
CA PHE A 359 30.81 5.47 8.41
C PHE A 359 32.21 5.14 8.90
N VAL A 360 32.68 5.85 9.92
CA VAL A 360 33.99 5.57 10.55
C VAL A 360 34.14 4.14 11.08
N ASN A 361 33.03 3.45 11.34
CA ASN A 361 33.00 2.13 11.96
C ASN A 361 32.13 1.12 11.17
N GLY A 362 31.95 1.34 9.86
CA GLY A 362 31.27 0.39 9.00
C GLY A 362 30.67 1.02 7.75
N MET A 363 29.67 0.36 7.18
CA MET A 363 29.03 0.75 5.93
C MET A 363 27.52 0.49 6.01
N GLY A 364 26.73 1.41 5.47
CA GLY A 364 25.28 1.27 5.29
C GLY A 364 24.92 1.14 3.82
N ILE A 365 24.24 0.07 3.44
CA ILE A 365 23.77 -0.17 2.08
C ILE A 365 22.27 0.09 2.06
N ARG A 366 21.84 1.13 1.36
CA ARG A 366 20.42 1.42 1.18
C ARG A 366 19.82 0.40 0.23
N PHE A 367 18.53 0.12 0.39
CA PHE A 367 17.85 -0.77 -0.52
C PHE A 367 16.38 -0.44 -0.68
N ASP A 368 15.91 -0.70 -1.89
CA ASP A 368 14.50 -0.63 -2.24
C ASP A 368 13.86 -2.00 -2.09
N VAL A 369 12.62 -2.00 -1.61
CA VAL A 369 11.77 -3.19 -1.58
C VAL A 369 10.62 -2.99 -2.54
N ASN A 370 10.63 -3.72 -3.66
CA ASN A 370 9.61 -3.59 -4.69
C ASN A 370 8.48 -4.59 -4.45
N VAL A 371 7.32 -4.09 -4.04
CA VAL A 371 6.14 -4.91 -3.77
C VAL A 371 5.03 -4.58 -4.75
N GLY A 372 4.66 -5.54 -5.60
CA GLY A 372 3.51 -5.42 -6.48
C GLY A 372 2.20 -5.57 -5.71
N MET A 373 1.41 -4.51 -5.61
CA MET A 373 0.09 -4.58 -4.99
C MET A 373 -0.89 -5.35 -5.89
N PRO A 374 -1.61 -6.35 -5.35
CA PRO A 374 -2.68 -6.99 -6.11
C PRO A 374 -3.81 -5.99 -6.40
N PRO A 375 -4.59 -6.19 -7.47
CA PRO A 375 -5.75 -5.37 -7.74
C PRO A 375 -6.74 -5.42 -6.57
N GLU A 376 -7.36 -4.28 -6.27
CA GLU A 376 -8.36 -4.19 -5.22
C GLU A 376 -9.55 -5.12 -5.51
N ILE A 377 -9.86 -6.01 -4.55
CA ILE A 377 -10.95 -6.97 -4.69
C ILE A 377 -12.16 -6.46 -3.90
N MET A 378 -13.12 -5.89 -4.62
CA MET A 378 -14.37 -5.39 -4.03
C MET A 378 -15.51 -6.40 -4.15
N PRO A 379 -16.49 -6.38 -3.22
CA PRO A 379 -17.70 -7.17 -3.37
C PRO A 379 -18.40 -6.87 -4.71
N PRO A 380 -18.94 -7.87 -5.41
CA PRO A 380 -19.75 -7.63 -6.58
C PRO A 380 -21.08 -6.97 -6.16
N TYR A 381 -21.40 -5.81 -6.72
CA TYR A 381 -22.69 -5.15 -6.47
C TYR A 381 -23.58 -5.23 -7.71
N ILE A 382 -24.88 -5.33 -7.46
CA ILE A 382 -25.90 -5.02 -8.45
C ILE A 382 -25.93 -3.50 -8.63
N ARG A 383 -25.90 -3.05 -9.89
CA ARG A 383 -25.81 -1.65 -10.29
C ARG A 383 -27.20 -1.14 -10.65
N GLY A 384 -27.79 -0.29 -9.80
CA GLY A 384 -29.06 0.39 -10.07
C GLY A 384 -28.84 1.77 -10.70
N HIS A 385 -29.62 2.13 -11.70
CA HIS A 385 -29.65 3.47 -12.27
C HIS A 385 -30.73 4.31 -11.57
N LEU A 386 -30.35 5.43 -10.94
CA LEU A 386 -31.28 6.28 -10.16
C LEU A 386 -32.47 6.78 -10.98
N ALA A 387 -32.25 7.24 -12.22
CA ALA A 387 -33.32 7.76 -13.08
C ALA A 387 -34.25 6.67 -13.65
N SER A 388 -33.73 5.65 -14.34
CA SER A 388 -34.57 4.62 -14.96
C SER A 388 -35.09 3.56 -13.99
N ARG A 389 -34.58 3.53 -12.75
CA ARG A 389 -34.88 2.51 -11.73
C ARG A 389 -34.66 1.07 -12.23
N GLN A 390 -33.76 0.88 -13.18
CA GLN A 390 -33.33 -0.46 -13.61
C GLN A 390 -32.08 -0.90 -12.87
N PHE A 391 -31.99 -2.19 -12.56
CA PHE A 391 -30.78 -2.80 -12.01
C PHE A 391 -30.09 -3.74 -12.99
N HIS A 392 -28.76 -3.83 -12.83
CA HIS A 392 -27.87 -4.52 -13.75
C HIS A 392 -26.87 -5.38 -12.98
N ILE A 393 -26.54 -6.55 -13.54
CA ILE A 393 -25.41 -7.36 -13.08
C ILE A 393 -24.09 -6.90 -13.70
N LYS A 394 -22.97 -7.32 -13.10
CA LYS A 394 -21.62 -7.05 -13.60
C LYS A 394 -21.47 -7.53 -15.05
N GLY A 395 -20.90 -6.69 -15.92
CA GLY A 395 -20.66 -6.99 -17.33
C GLY A 395 -21.84 -6.71 -18.27
N CYS A 396 -22.92 -6.10 -17.78
CA CYS A 396 -23.99 -5.60 -18.64
C CYS A 396 -23.56 -4.30 -19.34
N GLU A 397 -23.66 -4.26 -20.67
CA GLU A 397 -23.31 -3.09 -21.48
C GLU A 397 -23.99 -1.79 -21.01
N PHE A 398 -25.27 -1.86 -20.62
CA PHE A 398 -26.00 -0.70 -20.10
C PHE A 398 -25.60 -0.36 -18.67
N GLY A 399 -25.36 -1.37 -17.85
CA GLY A 399 -24.94 -1.20 -16.46
C GLY A 399 -23.57 -0.54 -16.35
N ASP A 400 -22.68 -0.85 -17.28
CA ASP A 400 -21.31 -0.31 -17.31
C ASP A 400 -21.25 1.16 -17.74
N LEU A 401 -22.29 1.66 -18.44
CA LEU A 401 -22.46 3.06 -18.82
C LEU A 401 -23.04 3.94 -17.69
N ILE A 402 -23.49 3.36 -16.57
CA ILE A 402 -24.03 4.13 -15.44
C ILE A 402 -22.90 4.90 -14.76
N GLY A 403 -22.90 6.23 -14.92
CA GLY A 403 -21.98 7.12 -14.23
C GLY A 403 -22.22 7.16 -12.72
N ALA A 404 -21.17 7.47 -11.95
CA ALA A 404 -21.18 7.42 -10.48
C ALA A 404 -22.31 8.27 -9.84
N ALA A 405 -22.66 9.41 -10.43
CA ALA A 405 -23.74 10.28 -9.94
C ALA A 405 -25.14 9.64 -10.04
N ASN A 406 -25.33 8.68 -10.95
CA ASN A 406 -26.60 7.98 -11.17
C ASN A 406 -26.55 6.53 -10.70
N LEU A 407 -25.44 6.10 -10.07
CA LEU A 407 -25.22 4.72 -9.66
C LEU A 407 -25.65 4.52 -8.20
N ARG A 408 -26.63 3.64 -8.01
CA ARG A 408 -26.94 3.03 -6.72
C ARG A 408 -26.40 1.59 -6.70
N LYS A 409 -25.86 1.16 -5.56
CA LYS A 409 -25.32 -0.20 -5.39
C LYS A 409 -26.24 -1.01 -4.48
N PHE A 410 -26.53 -2.24 -4.89
CA PHE A 410 -27.30 -3.21 -4.09
C PHE A 410 -26.49 -4.49 -3.88
N VAL A 411 -26.69 -5.12 -2.73
CA VAL A 411 -26.01 -6.38 -2.34
C VAL A 411 -26.50 -7.53 -3.22
N THR A 412 -27.82 -7.64 -3.40
CA THR A 412 -28.49 -8.69 -4.17
C THR A 412 -29.51 -8.10 -5.14
N SER A 413 -30.00 -8.93 -6.07
CA SER A 413 -31.11 -8.53 -6.95
C SER A 413 -32.40 -8.35 -6.14
N ASP A 414 -32.63 -9.19 -5.13
CA ASP A 414 -33.76 -9.07 -4.21
C ASP A 414 -33.71 -7.74 -3.45
N ALA A 415 -32.55 -7.28 -3.00
CA ALA A 415 -32.40 -5.96 -2.37
C ALA A 415 -32.78 -4.82 -3.32
N ALA A 416 -32.43 -4.94 -4.61
CA ALA A 416 -32.82 -3.96 -5.63
C ALA A 416 -34.33 -3.98 -5.87
N LEU A 417 -34.90 -5.19 -6.01
CA LEU A 417 -36.34 -5.40 -6.17
C LEU A 417 -37.11 -4.84 -4.98
N THR A 418 -36.71 -5.10 -3.74
CA THR A 418 -37.33 -4.56 -2.53
C THR A 418 -37.44 -3.03 -2.58
N VAL A 419 -36.43 -2.34 -3.11
CA VAL A 419 -36.45 -0.87 -3.24
C VAL A 419 -37.20 -0.39 -4.50
N GLY A 420 -37.82 -1.29 -5.24
CA GLY A 420 -38.63 -1.00 -6.42
C GLY A 420 -37.83 -0.82 -7.71
N TYR A 421 -36.62 -1.37 -7.79
CA TYR A 421 -35.86 -1.39 -9.05
C TYR A 421 -36.21 -2.63 -9.85
N ASP A 422 -36.47 -2.46 -11.15
CA ASP A 422 -36.79 -3.56 -12.05
C ASP A 422 -35.53 -4.07 -12.78
N GLY A 423 -35.56 -5.31 -13.24
CA GLY A 423 -34.46 -5.92 -13.99
C GLY A 423 -34.26 -5.25 -15.35
N CYS A 424 -33.00 -5.04 -15.73
CA CYS A 424 -32.68 -4.68 -17.11
C CYS A 424 -33.11 -5.80 -18.08
N SER A 425 -33.84 -5.45 -19.14
CA SER A 425 -34.35 -6.39 -20.16
C SER A 425 -33.30 -7.28 -20.81
N LYS A 426 -32.03 -6.89 -20.74
CA LYS A 426 -30.90 -7.58 -21.40
C LYS A 426 -30.17 -8.53 -20.47
N CYS A 427 -29.83 -8.09 -19.27
CA CYS A 427 -29.03 -8.89 -18.34
C CYS A 427 -29.86 -9.58 -17.24
N GLN A 428 -31.10 -9.12 -17.02
CA GLN A 428 -32.04 -9.65 -16.01
C GLN A 428 -33.48 -9.69 -16.57
N PRO A 429 -33.73 -10.37 -17.70
CA PRO A 429 -35.05 -10.36 -18.36
C PRO A 429 -36.18 -10.93 -17.50
N GLY A 430 -35.88 -11.86 -16.58
CA GLY A 430 -36.88 -12.45 -15.69
C GLY A 430 -37.48 -11.47 -14.66
N PHE A 431 -36.81 -10.34 -14.43
CA PHE A 431 -37.25 -9.29 -13.52
C PHE A 431 -37.61 -8.00 -14.25
N HIS A 432 -37.64 -8.02 -15.59
CA HIS A 432 -37.89 -6.83 -16.38
C HIS A 432 -39.38 -6.50 -16.43
N VAL A 433 -39.73 -5.26 -16.08
CA VAL A 433 -41.07 -4.71 -16.20
C VAL A 433 -41.01 -3.51 -17.15
N PRO A 434 -41.69 -3.54 -18.32
CA PRO A 434 -41.75 -2.40 -19.23
C PRO A 434 -42.72 -1.30 -18.76
N GLU A 435 -43.52 -1.62 -17.74
CA GLU A 435 -44.54 -0.77 -17.13
C GLU A 435 -43.95 0.06 -15.98
N PHE A 436 -44.18 1.37 -16.01
CA PHE A 436 -43.74 2.32 -14.99
C PHE A 436 -44.82 3.37 -14.71
N GLY A 437 -44.73 4.04 -13.58
CA GLY A 437 -45.61 5.11 -13.14
C GLY A 437 -44.93 6.47 -13.23
N SER A 438 -45.74 7.52 -13.35
CA SER A 438 -45.27 8.90 -13.39
C SER A 438 -46.32 9.80 -12.75
N LEU A 439 -45.88 10.59 -11.79
CA LEU A 439 -46.70 11.52 -11.01
C LEU A 439 -46.29 12.96 -11.38
N ALA A 440 -47.27 13.77 -11.76
CA ALA A 440 -47.16 15.23 -11.89
C ALA A 440 -47.90 15.88 -10.72
N ILE A 441 -47.31 16.88 -10.10
CA ILE A 441 -47.95 17.66 -9.06
C ILE A 441 -47.83 19.14 -9.40
N ASP A 442 -48.99 19.78 -9.56
CA ASP A 442 -49.10 21.22 -9.76
C ASP A 442 -49.57 21.86 -8.46
N VAL A 443 -48.77 22.78 -7.92
CA VAL A 443 -49.09 23.50 -6.67
C VAL A 443 -49.34 24.95 -6.98
N VAL A 444 -50.60 25.34 -6.90
CA VAL A 444 -51.12 26.65 -7.29
C VAL A 444 -51.13 27.58 -6.09
N HIS A 445 -50.56 28.78 -6.25
CA HIS A 445 -50.54 29.84 -5.24
C HIS A 445 -51.66 30.85 -5.49
N PRO A 446 -52.74 30.87 -4.68
CA PRO A 446 -53.82 31.82 -4.87
C PRO A 446 -53.38 33.26 -4.54
N PRO A 447 -54.11 34.28 -5.04
CA PRO A 447 -53.79 35.69 -4.77
C PRO A 447 -53.65 35.98 -3.27
N GLY A 448 -52.53 36.61 -2.88
CA GLY A 448 -52.23 36.96 -1.49
C GLY A 448 -51.41 35.92 -0.72
N VAL A 449 -51.03 34.80 -1.34
CA VAL A 449 -50.07 33.82 -0.80
C VAL A 449 -48.69 34.09 -1.42
N GLU A 450 -47.63 34.02 -0.62
CA GLU A 450 -46.25 34.20 -1.09
C GLU A 450 -45.84 33.07 -2.05
N PRO A 451 -45.56 33.36 -3.33
CA PRO A 451 -45.30 32.34 -4.35
C PRO A 451 -43.89 31.73 -4.30
N ASP A 452 -42.96 32.33 -3.54
CA ASP A 452 -41.54 31.93 -3.55
C ASP A 452 -41.14 31.01 -2.38
N GLN A 453 -42.12 30.46 -1.65
CA GLN A 453 -41.85 29.46 -0.63
C GLN A 453 -41.56 28.09 -1.26
N PRO A 454 -40.50 27.37 -0.82
CA PRO A 454 -40.20 26.05 -1.34
C PRO A 454 -41.36 25.08 -1.13
N VAL A 455 -41.80 24.45 -2.22
CA VAL A 455 -42.78 23.37 -2.21
C VAL A 455 -42.04 22.04 -2.14
N THR A 456 -42.35 21.23 -1.15
CA THR A 456 -41.84 19.86 -1.03
C THR A 456 -42.97 18.88 -1.31
N VAL A 457 -42.74 17.95 -2.24
CA VAL A 457 -43.61 16.80 -2.48
C VAL A 457 -42.92 15.56 -1.96
N THR A 458 -43.69 14.75 -1.25
CA THR A 458 -43.28 13.48 -0.69
C THR A 458 -44.26 12.41 -1.12
N ALA A 459 -43.79 11.30 -1.67
CA ALA A 459 -44.63 10.17 -2.05
C ALA A 459 -44.11 8.87 -1.42
N THR A 460 -45.02 8.13 -0.80
CA THR A 460 -44.77 6.81 -0.20
C THR A 460 -45.84 5.82 -0.63
N TYR A 461 -45.54 4.52 -0.65
CA TYR A 461 -46.57 3.53 -0.99
C TYR A 461 -47.65 3.48 0.09
N ALA A 462 -48.90 3.32 -0.35
CA ALA A 462 -50.06 3.28 0.53
C ALA A 462 -50.37 1.87 1.07
N GLY A 463 -49.67 0.82 0.61
CA GLY A 463 -49.90 -0.56 1.05
C GLY A 463 -48.77 -1.53 0.70
N ASP A 464 -48.93 -2.79 1.15
CA ASP A 464 -47.97 -3.87 0.88
C ASP A 464 -48.06 -4.29 -0.60
N LEU A 465 -46.96 -4.10 -1.33
CA LEU A 465 -46.86 -4.52 -2.73
C LEU A 465 -45.86 -5.66 -2.87
N VAL A 466 -46.21 -6.69 -3.64
CA VAL A 466 -45.32 -7.82 -3.93
C VAL A 466 -45.10 -7.90 -5.43
N ARG A 467 -43.84 -7.89 -5.86
CA ARG A 467 -43.44 -8.20 -7.25
C ARG A 467 -42.40 -9.32 -7.24
N PHE A 468 -42.55 -10.27 -8.16
CA PHE A 468 -41.63 -11.42 -8.28
C PHE A 468 -41.44 -12.24 -6.99
N GLY A 469 -42.46 -12.27 -6.12
CA GLY A 469 -42.37 -12.92 -4.81
C GLY A 469 -41.59 -12.14 -3.75
N VAL A 470 -41.14 -10.92 -4.06
CA VAL A 470 -40.45 -10.01 -3.15
C VAL A 470 -41.40 -8.90 -2.71
N SER A 471 -41.56 -8.71 -1.39
CA SER A 471 -42.28 -7.57 -0.83
C SER A 471 -41.47 -6.30 -1.06
N LEU A 472 -42.10 -5.32 -1.69
CA LEU A 472 -41.48 -4.04 -1.99
C LEU A 472 -41.61 -3.13 -0.76
N ALA A 473 -40.49 -2.56 -0.35
CA ALA A 473 -40.37 -1.48 0.62
C ALA A 473 -39.51 -0.33 0.03
N PRO A 474 -39.96 0.27 -1.08
CA PRO A 474 -39.26 1.36 -1.74
C PRO A 474 -39.16 2.59 -0.85
N GLU A 475 -38.07 3.32 -1.02
CA GLU A 475 -37.83 4.54 -0.28
C GLU A 475 -38.87 5.62 -0.60
N GLN A 476 -39.05 6.52 0.36
CA GLN A 476 -39.85 7.71 0.16
C GLN A 476 -39.28 8.54 -0.99
N GLU A 477 -40.10 8.78 -2.01
CA GLU A 477 -39.75 9.68 -3.10
C GLU A 477 -39.98 11.12 -2.66
N LYS A 478 -39.01 12.00 -2.96
CA LYS A 478 -39.07 13.41 -2.55
C LYS A 478 -38.60 14.30 -3.68
N ASP A 479 -39.38 15.32 -3.97
CA ASP A 479 -39.03 16.40 -4.90
C ASP A 479 -39.25 17.76 -4.22
N VAL A 480 -38.43 18.75 -4.57
CA VAL A 480 -38.48 20.10 -4.01
C VAL A 480 -38.40 21.12 -5.13
N SER A 481 -39.43 21.96 -5.21
CA SER A 481 -39.47 23.08 -6.15
C SER A 481 -39.28 24.39 -5.40
N ASN A 482 -38.25 25.15 -5.82
CA ASN A 482 -37.92 26.47 -5.26
C ASN A 482 -38.41 27.63 -6.13
N GLY A 483 -39.10 27.35 -7.24
CA GLY A 483 -39.49 28.37 -8.20
C GLY A 483 -40.86 28.09 -8.80
N THR A 484 -41.62 29.16 -9.02
CA THR A 484 -42.91 29.12 -9.68
C THR A 484 -42.79 29.50 -11.15
N ALA A 485 -43.69 28.98 -11.99
CA ALA A 485 -43.97 29.54 -13.30
C ALA A 485 -45.36 30.17 -13.29
N ASP A 486 -45.54 31.22 -14.09
CA ASP A 486 -46.85 31.85 -14.26
C ASP A 486 -47.69 31.06 -15.27
N VAL A 487 -48.81 30.49 -14.80
CA VAL A 487 -49.80 29.83 -15.66
C VAL A 487 -51.12 30.58 -15.56
N GLY A 488 -51.44 31.35 -16.61
CA GLY A 488 -52.68 32.10 -16.70
C GLY A 488 -52.82 33.23 -15.67
N GLY A 489 -51.70 33.82 -15.22
CA GLY A 489 -51.65 34.85 -14.19
C GLY A 489 -51.55 34.29 -12.75
N ILE A 490 -51.33 32.98 -12.61
CA ILE A 490 -51.29 32.29 -11.31
C ILE A 490 -49.92 31.60 -11.13
N PRO A 491 -49.12 32.01 -10.13
CA PRO A 491 -47.86 31.34 -9.82
C PRO A 491 -48.10 29.89 -9.42
N THR A 492 -47.39 28.97 -10.08
CA THR A 492 -47.54 27.51 -9.90
C THR A 492 -46.18 26.82 -9.84
N ASN A 493 -45.96 25.96 -8.84
CA ASN A 493 -44.83 25.05 -8.81
C ASN A 493 -45.18 23.75 -9.55
N PHE A 494 -44.25 23.27 -10.37
CA PHE A 494 -44.36 22.00 -11.09
C PHE A 494 -43.36 21.01 -10.50
N LEU A 495 -43.84 19.85 -10.05
CA LEU A 495 -43.03 18.76 -9.52
C LEU A 495 -43.33 17.45 -10.24
N ALA A 496 -42.32 16.59 -10.31
CA ALA A 496 -42.39 15.35 -11.08
C ALA A 496 -41.68 14.20 -10.35
N ILE A 497 -42.39 13.08 -10.17
CA ILE A 497 -41.79 11.83 -9.70
C ILE A 497 -42.03 10.78 -10.77
N ASP A 498 -40.96 10.40 -11.48
CA ASP A 498 -41.00 9.48 -12.63
C ASP A 498 -40.39 8.11 -12.29
N ASN A 499 -40.73 7.11 -13.11
CA ASN A 499 -40.22 5.73 -13.02
C ASN A 499 -40.50 5.05 -11.67
N VAL A 500 -41.66 5.34 -11.09
CA VAL A 500 -42.18 4.70 -9.87
C VAL A 500 -42.98 3.44 -10.21
N VAL A 501 -43.25 2.54 -9.26
CA VAL A 501 -44.13 1.40 -9.54
C VAL A 501 -45.60 1.87 -9.65
N PRO A 502 -46.34 1.48 -10.70
CA PRO A 502 -47.78 1.71 -10.81
C PRO A 502 -48.55 1.01 -9.68
N ALA A 503 -48.92 1.77 -8.64
CA ALA A 503 -49.57 1.27 -7.44
C ALA A 503 -50.35 2.39 -6.74
N ASP A 504 -50.90 2.11 -5.56
CA ASP A 504 -51.48 3.15 -4.70
C ASP A 504 -50.37 3.82 -3.88
N TRP A 505 -50.33 5.14 -3.96
CA TRP A 505 -49.33 5.99 -3.31
C TRP A 505 -50.01 7.05 -2.45
N THR A 506 -49.49 7.25 -1.24
CA THR A 506 -49.79 8.41 -0.41
C THR A 506 -48.85 9.54 -0.81
N VAL A 507 -49.42 10.67 -1.22
CA VAL A 507 -48.70 11.86 -1.67
C VAL A 507 -49.00 13.00 -0.72
N THR A 508 -47.95 13.54 -0.12
CA THR A 508 -47.99 14.68 0.80
C THR A 508 -47.28 15.86 0.15
N VAL A 509 -47.96 17.00 0.08
CA VAL A 509 -47.41 18.27 -0.42
C VAL A 509 -47.32 19.24 0.74
N ALA A 510 -46.19 19.93 0.87
CA ALA A 510 -45.96 20.92 1.92
C ALA A 510 -45.39 22.23 1.34
N CYS A 511 -45.84 23.36 1.88
CA CYS A 511 -45.37 24.70 1.58
C CYS A 511 -45.45 25.55 2.86
N GLY A 512 -44.31 25.90 3.45
CA GLY A 512 -44.26 26.59 4.74
C GLY A 512 -44.93 25.78 5.86
N ALA A 513 -45.91 26.38 6.54
CA ALA A 513 -46.68 25.72 7.60
C ALA A 513 -47.90 24.93 7.07
N TRP A 514 -48.20 25.02 5.77
CA TRP A 514 -49.32 24.33 5.15
C TRP A 514 -48.89 22.98 4.58
N SER A 515 -49.78 21.98 4.68
CA SER A 515 -49.62 20.69 4.01
C SER A 515 -50.99 20.11 3.61
N ALA A 516 -50.99 19.29 2.56
CA ALA A 516 -52.12 18.50 2.10
C ALA A 516 -51.65 17.08 1.74
N GLU A 517 -52.51 16.09 1.95
CA GLU A 517 -52.20 14.68 1.70
C GLU A 517 -53.36 14.00 0.99
N THR A 518 -53.05 13.08 0.07
CA THR A 518 -54.05 12.20 -0.56
C THR A 518 -53.44 10.85 -0.88
N THR A 519 -54.29 9.84 -1.07
CA THR A 519 -53.89 8.56 -1.66
C THR A 519 -54.38 8.51 -3.10
N VAL A 520 -53.47 8.22 -4.04
CA VAL A 520 -53.75 8.17 -5.47
C VAL A 520 -53.25 6.86 -6.08
N ARG A 521 -54.03 6.29 -7.00
CA ARG A 521 -53.56 5.19 -7.86
C ARG A 521 -52.71 5.78 -8.99
N VAL A 522 -51.41 5.55 -8.96
CA VAL A 522 -50.50 5.94 -10.05
C VAL A 522 -50.77 5.07 -11.27
N ALA A 523 -51.05 5.72 -12.40
CA ALA A 523 -51.40 5.10 -13.66
C ALA A 523 -50.20 4.37 -14.27
N THR A 524 -50.49 3.33 -15.03
CA THR A 524 -49.49 2.55 -15.75
C THR A 524 -49.15 3.21 -17.07
N ARG A 525 -47.85 3.43 -17.29
CA ARG A 525 -47.25 3.85 -18.55
C ARG A 525 -46.32 2.75 -19.04
N VAL A 526 -46.20 2.59 -20.35
CA VAL A 526 -45.37 1.54 -20.95
C VAL A 526 -44.37 2.19 -21.88
N LEU A 527 -43.08 1.89 -21.69
CA LEU A 527 -42.02 2.28 -22.61
C LEU A 527 -41.90 1.21 -23.70
N ALA A 528 -42.33 1.54 -24.91
CA ALA A 528 -42.18 0.67 -26.06
C ALA A 528 -40.72 0.57 -26.51
N THR A 529 -40.41 -0.46 -27.29
CA THR A 529 -39.05 -0.74 -27.77
C THR A 529 -38.49 0.33 -28.71
N ASP A 530 -39.34 1.15 -29.32
CA ASP A 530 -38.96 2.28 -30.18
C ASP A 530 -38.75 3.59 -29.38
N GLY A 531 -38.86 3.54 -28.05
CA GLY A 531 -38.73 4.68 -27.15
C GLY A 531 -40.01 5.50 -26.97
N THR A 532 -41.12 5.12 -27.60
CA THR A 532 -42.41 5.78 -27.38
C THR A 532 -43.00 5.36 -26.03
N VAL A 533 -43.65 6.30 -25.34
CA VAL A 533 -44.33 6.03 -24.07
C VAL A 533 -45.84 6.06 -24.30
N THR A 534 -46.51 4.95 -24.03
CA THR A 534 -47.98 4.85 -24.05
C THR A 534 -48.55 4.87 -22.62
N GLY A 535 -49.80 5.32 -22.46
CA GLY A 535 -50.44 5.48 -21.15
C GLY A 535 -50.34 6.91 -20.62
N GLU A 536 -51.20 7.22 -19.65
CA GLU A 536 -51.38 8.57 -19.13
C GLU A 536 -50.54 8.82 -17.88
N ARG A 537 -50.10 10.07 -17.70
CA ARG A 537 -49.43 10.52 -16.49
C ARG A 537 -50.48 10.81 -15.43
N THR A 538 -50.26 10.37 -14.19
CA THR A 538 -51.13 10.76 -13.07
C THR A 538 -50.83 12.19 -12.68
N GLN A 539 -51.82 13.08 -12.75
CA GLN A 539 -51.67 14.49 -12.40
C GLN A 539 -52.50 14.83 -11.15
N LEU A 540 -51.85 15.47 -10.19
CA LEU A 540 -52.46 16.00 -8.98
C LEU A 540 -52.35 17.53 -8.99
N THR A 541 -53.38 18.20 -8.48
CA THR A 541 -53.37 19.64 -8.26
C THR A 541 -53.63 19.95 -6.80
N ALA A 542 -52.78 20.79 -6.22
CA ALA A 542 -52.93 21.34 -4.89
C ALA A 542 -53.12 22.86 -4.98
N THR A 543 -53.88 23.44 -4.06
CA THR A 543 -53.94 24.90 -3.89
C THR A 543 -53.50 25.24 -2.48
N VAL A 544 -52.47 26.08 -2.35
CA VAL A 544 -51.93 26.45 -1.03
C VAL A 544 -53.04 27.06 -0.16
N GLY A 545 -53.15 26.59 1.09
CA GLY A 545 -54.19 27.01 2.03
C GLY A 545 -55.51 26.24 1.94
N LYS A 546 -55.69 25.35 0.95
CA LYS A 546 -56.81 24.40 0.91
C LYS A 546 -56.39 23.03 1.46
N PRO A 547 -57.30 22.27 2.09
CA PRO A 547 -56.94 20.96 2.67
C PRO A 547 -56.73 19.87 1.62
N ASP A 548 -57.24 20.06 0.39
CA ASP A 548 -57.37 18.97 -0.58
C ASP A 548 -56.25 18.96 -1.64
N LEU A 549 -55.76 17.75 -1.94
CA LEU A 549 -54.93 17.42 -3.09
C LEU A 549 -55.76 16.56 -4.04
N VAL A 550 -56.07 17.08 -5.23
CA VAL A 550 -57.09 16.50 -6.11
C VAL A 550 -56.45 15.89 -7.35
N GLN A 551 -56.83 14.66 -7.70
CA GLN A 551 -56.46 14.06 -8.98
C GLN A 551 -57.23 14.71 -10.12
N VAL A 552 -56.48 15.22 -11.10
CA VAL A 552 -57.04 15.73 -12.35
C VAL A 552 -57.47 14.52 -13.17
N ALA A 553 -58.73 14.48 -13.58
CA ALA A 553 -59.19 13.46 -14.51
C ALA A 553 -58.36 13.58 -15.81
N PRO A 554 -57.93 12.44 -16.39
CA PRO A 554 -57.09 12.46 -17.58
C PRO A 554 -57.71 13.19 -18.78
#